data_AF-A0A401NVQ5-F1
#
_entry.id   AF-A0A401NVQ5-F1
#
_cell.length_a   1.000
_cell.length_b   1.000
_cell.length_c   1.000
_cell.angle_alpha   90.00
_cell.angle_beta   90.00
_cell.angle_gamma   90.00
#
_symmetry.space_group_name_H-M   'P 1'
#
loop_
_entity.id
_entity.type
_entity.pdbx_description
1 polymer ?
#
loop_
_entity_poly.entity_id
_entity_poly.type
_entity_poly.pdbx_seq_one_letter_code
_entity_poly.pdbx_strand_id
1 'polypeptide(L)'
;MSAGPEVAKILPDSYKRNFKDPWKRPHMMAKEQKPSYCTYFRIKEVSPSCRLGLRISYRFREKYVCVECQGEAMGIRDRCEGDGLEGSRTFWTAASIPGCQGSWVRESLSEDCRCPPQSLIFV
;
A
#
# COMPACT_ATOMS: atom_id res chain seq x y z
N MET A 1 18.89 10.87 16.07
CA MET A 1 18.29 9.52 15.90
C MET A 1 17.81 9.44 14.46
N SER A 2 18.55 8.78 13.59
CA SER A 2 18.08 8.59 12.20
C SER A 2 16.95 7.58 12.22
N ALA A 3 15.72 8.03 11.94
CA ALA A 3 14.66 7.12 11.56
C ALA A 3 15.18 6.29 10.38
N GLY A 4 15.09 4.97 10.46
CA GLY A 4 15.43 4.11 9.33
C GLY A 4 14.61 4.51 8.10
N PRO A 5 15.03 4.12 6.88
CA PRO A 5 14.25 4.39 5.68
C PRO A 5 12.83 3.84 5.87
N GLU A 6 11.83 4.69 5.64
CA GLU A 6 10.42 4.31 5.75
C GLU A 6 10.10 3.24 4.70
N VAL A 7 9.63 2.07 5.14
CA VAL A 7 9.36 0.91 4.27
C VAL A 7 7.86 0.68 4.23
N ALA A 8 7.27 0.83 3.04
CA ALA A 8 5.87 0.54 2.83
C ALA A 8 5.58 -0.96 3.01
N LYS A 9 4.51 -1.29 3.71
CA LYS A 9 3.96 -2.64 3.75
C LYS A 9 2.69 -2.68 2.92
N ILE A 10 2.62 -3.67 2.04
CA ILE A 10 1.51 -3.80 1.09
C ILE A 10 0.96 -5.21 1.02
N LEU A 11 -0.31 -5.29 0.62
CA LEU A 11 -0.99 -6.51 0.23
C LEU A 11 -1.71 -6.31 -1.12
N PRO A 12 -1.97 -7.40 -1.88
CA PRO A 12 -2.93 -7.37 -2.97
C PRO A 12 -4.31 -6.89 -2.51
N ASP A 13 -5.03 -6.17 -3.37
CA ASP A 13 -6.42 -5.74 -3.15
C ASP A 13 -7.42 -6.89 -2.99
N SER A 14 -7.02 -8.12 -3.35
CA SER A 14 -7.77 -9.35 -3.07
C SER A 14 -7.81 -9.71 -1.58
N TYR A 15 -6.89 -9.17 -0.77
CA TYR A 15 -7.00 -9.27 0.68
C TYR A 15 -8.18 -8.41 1.13
N LYS A 16 -9.04 -8.95 1.99
CA LYS A 16 -10.34 -8.38 2.33
C LYS A 16 -10.20 -6.90 2.74
N ARG A 17 -10.56 -5.98 1.83
CA ARG A 17 -10.68 -4.52 2.05
C ARG A 17 -11.50 -4.16 3.31
N ASN A 18 -12.39 -5.06 3.75
CA ASN A 18 -13.24 -4.90 4.92
C ASN A 18 -13.06 -6.09 5.87
N PHE A 19 -11.88 -6.24 6.47
CA PHE A 19 -11.77 -7.12 7.64
C PHE A 19 -12.52 -6.45 8.80
N LYS A 20 -13.85 -6.62 8.83
CA LYS A 20 -14.65 -6.36 10.02
C LYS A 20 -14.19 -7.37 11.04
N ASP A 21 -13.29 -6.96 11.94
CA ASP A 21 -12.92 -7.77 13.09
C ASP A 21 -14.21 -8.08 13.86
N PRO A 22 -14.65 -9.35 13.92
CA PRO A 22 -15.89 -9.73 14.59
C PRO A 22 -15.89 -9.35 16.09
N TRP A 23 -14.71 -9.12 16.66
CA TRP A 23 -14.50 -8.78 18.07
C TRP A 23 -14.38 -7.27 18.31
N LYS A 24 -14.25 -6.43 17.27
CA LYS A 24 -14.28 -4.97 17.42
C LYS A 24 -15.71 -4.53 17.75
N ARG A 25 -15.89 -3.90 18.91
CA ARG A 25 -17.20 -3.36 19.33
C ARG A 25 -17.56 -2.10 18.51
N PRO A 26 -18.85 -1.81 18.25
CA PRO A 26 -19.27 -0.65 17.44
C PRO A 26 -18.70 0.71 17.90
N HIS A 27 -18.52 0.91 19.20
CA HIS A 27 -17.91 2.14 19.75
C HIS A 27 -16.38 2.23 19.53
N MET A 28 -15.71 1.13 19.20
CA MET A 28 -14.30 1.12 18.75
C MET A 28 -14.17 1.29 17.23
N MET A 29 -15.27 1.15 16.48
CA MET A 29 -15.35 1.42 15.03
C MET A 29 -15.55 2.91 14.72
N ALA A 30 -15.77 3.74 15.75
CA ALA A 30 -16.00 5.17 15.63
C ALA A 30 -14.70 5.98 15.52
N LYS A 31 -13.58 5.35 15.14
CA LYS A 31 -12.46 6.10 14.57
C LYS A 31 -13.01 6.60 13.24
N GLU A 32 -13.37 7.88 13.22
CA GLU A 32 -13.87 8.64 12.06
C GLU A 32 -13.30 8.04 10.77
N GLN A 33 -14.15 7.40 9.97
CA GLN A 33 -13.71 6.68 8.76
C GLN A 33 -13.07 7.70 7.84
N LYS A 34 -11.73 7.80 7.90
CA LYS A 34 -10.98 8.74 7.07
C LYS A 34 -11.17 8.32 5.61
N PRO A 35 -11.44 9.28 4.71
CA PRO A 35 -11.56 8.98 3.30
C PRO A 35 -10.29 8.29 2.80
N SER A 36 -10.45 7.29 1.93
CA SER A 36 -9.31 6.63 1.31
C SER A 36 -8.68 7.52 0.24
N TYR A 37 -7.37 7.41 0.07
CA TYR A 37 -6.65 7.99 -1.07
C TYR A 37 -5.86 6.93 -1.82
N CYS A 38 -5.51 7.22 -3.06
CA CYS A 38 -4.75 6.33 -3.93
C CYS A 38 -3.45 7.00 -4.26
N THR A 39 -2.38 6.22 -4.18
CA THR A 39 -1.06 6.65 -4.58
C THR A 39 -0.63 5.86 -5.80
N TYR A 40 -0.16 6.58 -6.82
CA TYR A 40 0.35 6.00 -8.04
C TYR A 40 1.87 5.99 -7.98
N PHE A 41 2.42 4.79 -8.07
CA PHE A 41 3.84 4.55 -7.92
C PHE A 41 4.43 4.01 -9.21
N ARG A 42 5.58 4.55 -9.60
CA ARG A 42 6.42 3.99 -10.64
C ARG A 42 7.42 3.02 -10.04
N ILE A 43 7.31 1.75 -10.41
CA ILE A 43 8.19 0.70 -9.92
C ILE A 43 9.61 0.91 -10.48
N LYS A 44 10.61 0.77 -9.60
CA LYS A 44 12.04 0.85 -9.93
C LYS A 44 12.71 -0.49 -9.85
N GLU A 45 12.48 -1.23 -8.77
CA GLU A 45 13.03 -2.57 -8.54
C GLU A 45 11.99 -3.50 -7.93
N VAL A 46 12.09 -4.78 -8.25
CA VAL A 46 11.25 -5.85 -7.72
C VAL A 46 12.12 -7.07 -7.49
N SER A 47 12.02 -7.68 -6.31
CA SER A 47 12.75 -8.89 -6.00
C SER A 47 12.20 -10.09 -6.78
N PRO A 48 13.04 -11.08 -7.11
CA PRO A 48 12.62 -12.32 -7.76
C PRO A 48 11.47 -13.06 -7.04
N SER A 49 11.39 -12.95 -5.72
CA SER A 49 10.40 -13.63 -4.87
C SER A 49 8.97 -13.17 -5.16
N CYS A 50 8.78 -11.97 -5.72
CA CYS A 50 7.46 -11.49 -6.09
C CYS A 50 6.80 -12.27 -7.23
N ARG A 51 7.57 -13.02 -8.03
CA ARG A 51 7.05 -13.82 -9.15
C ARG A 51 6.14 -14.97 -8.70
N LEU A 52 6.35 -15.49 -7.50
CA LEU A 52 5.67 -16.69 -6.99
C LEU A 52 4.33 -16.37 -6.31
N GLY A 53 4.19 -15.19 -5.72
CA GLY A 53 3.02 -14.89 -4.86
C GLY A 53 2.15 -13.73 -5.33
N LEU A 54 2.73 -12.73 -6.01
CA LEU A 54 1.94 -11.64 -6.57
C LEU A 54 1.71 -11.97 -8.04
N ARG A 55 0.47 -12.31 -8.42
CA ARG A 55 0.01 -12.23 -9.82
C ARG A 55 -0.01 -10.77 -10.34
N ILE A 56 0.84 -9.90 -9.78
CA ILE A 56 1.12 -8.52 -10.14
C ILE A 56 2.36 -8.49 -11.05
N SER A 57 3.09 -9.60 -11.21
CA SER A 57 4.25 -9.72 -12.10
C SER A 57 4.01 -9.21 -13.53
N TYR A 58 2.82 -9.43 -14.09
CA TYR A 58 2.46 -8.88 -15.41
C TYR A 58 2.22 -7.36 -15.37
N ARG A 59 1.74 -6.80 -14.25
CA ARG A 59 1.47 -5.37 -14.06
C ARG A 59 2.70 -4.58 -13.64
N PHE A 60 3.67 -5.22 -12.98
CA PHE A 60 5.02 -4.65 -12.82
C PHE A 60 5.68 -4.35 -14.18
N ARG A 61 5.29 -5.06 -15.26
CA ARG A 61 5.71 -4.71 -16.63
C ARG A 61 5.10 -3.40 -17.13
N GLU A 62 3.91 -3.00 -16.65
CA GLU A 62 3.24 -1.73 -16.98
C GLU A 62 3.86 -0.52 -16.25
N LYS A 63 4.98 -0.70 -15.52
CA LYS A 63 5.79 0.31 -14.79
C LYS A 63 5.07 1.07 -13.68
N TYR A 64 3.75 1.07 -13.61
CA TYR A 64 2.97 1.79 -12.60
C TYR A 64 2.05 0.86 -11.81
N VAL A 65 1.84 1.21 -10.54
CA VAL A 65 0.90 0.51 -9.66
C VAL A 65 0.11 1.52 -8.82
N CYS A 66 -1.18 1.25 -8.68
CA CYS A 66 -2.05 1.98 -7.77
C CYS A 66 -2.05 1.28 -6.41
N VAL A 67 -1.78 2.02 -5.34
CA VAL A 67 -1.83 1.52 -3.96
C VAL A 67 -2.84 2.38 -3.20
N GLU A 68 -3.86 1.75 -2.65
CA GLU A 68 -4.92 2.41 -1.88
C GLU A 68 -4.52 2.50 -0.40
N CYS A 69 -4.55 3.69 0.17
CA CYS A 69 -4.43 3.93 1.60
C CYS A 69 -5.82 4.09 2.20
N GLN A 70 -6.26 3.09 2.96
CA GLN A 70 -7.56 3.09 3.62
C GLN A 70 -7.44 3.76 5.00
N GLY A 71 -8.51 4.39 5.47
CA GLY A 71 -8.51 5.10 6.76
C GLY A 71 -8.03 4.25 7.95
N GLU A 72 -8.26 2.94 7.94
CA GLU A 72 -7.78 2.01 8.97
C GLU A 72 -6.25 1.81 8.96
N ALA A 73 -5.61 1.97 7.80
CA ALA A 73 -4.16 1.86 7.62
C ALA A 73 -3.42 3.20 7.84
N MET A 74 -4.16 4.30 7.99
CA MET A 74 -3.56 5.62 8.21
C MET A 74 -2.98 5.74 9.63
N GLY A 75 -1.76 6.26 9.70
CA GLY A 75 -1.10 6.63 10.95
C GLY A 75 -1.63 7.94 11.54
N ILE A 76 -0.83 8.53 12.43
CA ILE A 76 -1.17 9.77 13.18
C ILE A 76 -1.32 10.98 12.24
N ARG A 77 -0.69 10.95 11.05
CA ARG A 77 -0.63 12.07 10.10
C ARG A 77 -1.63 11.95 8.93
N ASP A 78 -2.63 11.08 9.04
CA ASP A 78 -3.60 10.79 7.98
C ASP A 78 -2.94 10.25 6.69
N ARG A 79 -1.80 9.57 6.87
CA ARG A 79 -1.00 8.97 5.80
C ARG A 79 -0.63 7.55 6.16
N CYS A 80 -0.55 6.70 5.15
CA CYS A 80 -0.01 5.35 5.29
C CYS A 80 1.53 5.39 5.38
N GLU A 81 2.08 4.51 6.21
CA GLU A 81 3.53 4.37 6.35
C GLU A 81 4.16 3.94 5.02
N GLY A 82 5.18 4.67 4.60
CA GLY A 82 5.89 4.42 3.34
C GLY A 82 5.11 4.87 2.10
N ASP A 83 4.11 5.75 2.25
CA ASP A 83 3.46 6.37 1.09
C ASP A 83 4.36 7.37 0.33
N GLY A 84 5.52 7.67 0.91
CA GLY A 84 6.67 8.30 0.28
C GLY A 84 6.45 9.77 -0.07
N LEU A 85 7.46 10.36 -0.70
CA LEU A 85 7.38 11.70 -1.28
C LEU A 85 7.51 11.61 -2.80
N GLU A 86 6.94 12.59 -3.50
CA GLU A 86 7.04 12.66 -4.96
C GLU A 86 8.52 12.77 -5.38
N GLY A 87 8.90 12.03 -6.42
CA GLY A 87 10.28 11.99 -6.91
C GLY A 87 11.27 11.25 -6.01
N SER A 88 10.89 10.87 -4.78
CA SER A 88 11.76 10.18 -3.84
C SER A 88 11.59 8.66 -3.94
N ARG A 89 12.72 7.95 -3.84
CA ARG A 89 12.71 6.49 -3.84
C ARG A 89 12.23 5.97 -2.49
N THR A 90 11.20 5.14 -2.53
CA THR A 90 10.64 4.49 -1.34
C THR A 90 10.71 2.98 -1.51
N PHE A 91 11.05 2.28 -0.44
CA PHE A 91 11.15 0.83 -0.41
C PHE A 91 9.84 0.24 0.08
N TRP A 92 9.55 -0.98 -0.38
CA TRP A 92 8.32 -1.66 -0.02
C TRP A 92 8.54 -3.15 0.15
N THR A 93 7.67 -3.78 0.95
CA THR A 93 7.63 -5.22 1.21
C THR A 93 6.19 -5.72 1.10
N ALA A 94 6.00 -6.91 0.50
CA ALA A 94 4.72 -7.58 0.49
C ALA A 94 4.51 -8.33 1.81
N ALA A 95 3.53 -7.92 2.61
CA ALA A 95 3.31 -8.48 3.94
C ALA A 95 2.93 -9.98 3.91
N SER A 96 2.31 -10.45 2.83
CA SER A 96 1.88 -11.84 2.69
C SER A 96 2.90 -12.75 2.00
N ILE A 97 3.99 -12.21 1.43
CA ILE A 97 4.93 -12.98 0.61
C ILE A 97 6.36 -12.69 1.08
N PRO A 98 6.93 -13.58 1.91
CA PRO A 98 8.28 -13.42 2.41
C PRO A 98 9.31 -13.19 1.30
N GLY A 99 10.16 -12.17 1.49
CA GLY A 99 11.20 -11.79 0.54
C GLY A 99 10.70 -11.09 -0.73
N CYS A 100 9.39 -10.95 -0.95
CA CYS A 100 8.88 -10.09 -2.01
C CYS A 100 8.95 -8.63 -1.56
N GLN A 101 9.83 -7.87 -2.20
CA GLN A 101 10.13 -6.49 -1.85
C GLN A 101 10.65 -5.76 -3.07
N GLY A 102 10.78 -4.44 -2.96
CA GLY A 102 11.31 -3.65 -4.05
C GLY A 102 11.39 -2.18 -3.70
N SER A 103 11.43 -1.36 -4.75
CA SER A 103 11.34 0.09 -4.60
C SER A 103 10.51 0.71 -5.71
N TRP A 104 9.94 1.86 -5.41
CA TRP A 104 9.19 2.68 -6.34
C TRP A 104 9.46 4.16 -6.09
N VAL A 105 8.94 5.00 -6.97
CA VAL A 105 8.86 6.45 -6.78
C VAL A 105 7.41 6.86 -6.90
N ARG A 106 6.94 7.73 -6.01
CA ARG A 106 5.59 8.28 -6.11
C ARG A 106 5.52 9.27 -7.27
N GLU A 107 4.53 9.10 -8.13
CA GLU A 107 4.26 9.97 -9.26
C GLU A 107 3.08 10.90 -8.98
N SER A 108 2.02 10.38 -8.33
CA SER A 108 0.86 11.20 -7.97
C SER A 108 0.08 10.59 -6.81
N LEU A 109 -0.79 11.42 -6.23
CA LEU A 109 -1.75 11.06 -5.19
C LEU A 109 -3.12 11.63 -5.59
N SER A 110 -4.19 10.86 -5.39
CA SER A 110 -5.57 11.29 -5.54
C SER A 110 -6.34 11.03 -4.26
N GLU A 111 -7.06 12.02 -3.76
CA GLU A 111 -8.00 11.88 -2.65
C GLU A 111 -9.31 11.24 -3.14
N ASP A 112 -10.12 10.70 -2.21
CA ASP A 112 -11.46 10.16 -2.44
C ASP A 112 -11.59 9.18 -3.62
N CYS A 113 -10.60 8.32 -3.80
CA CYS A 113 -10.54 7.41 -4.93
C CYS A 113 -10.52 5.94 -4.50
N ARG A 114 -10.65 5.07 -5.51
CA ARG A 114 -10.54 3.63 -5.36
C ARG A 114 -9.68 3.07 -6.49
N CYS A 115 -8.66 2.29 -6.14
CA CYS A 115 -7.82 1.68 -7.15
C CYS A 115 -8.60 0.64 -7.97
N PRO A 116 -8.28 0.49 -9.29
CA PRO A 116 -8.89 -0.53 -10.14
C PRO A 116 -8.56 -1.94 -9.62
N PRO A 117 -9.31 -2.98 -10.03
CA PRO A 117 -9.03 -4.36 -9.64
C PRO A 117 -7.57 -4.76 -9.91
N GLN A 118 -7.03 -5.66 -9.09
CA GLN A 118 -5.64 -6.12 -9.16
C GLN A 118 -4.65 -5.02 -8.76
N SER A 119 -5.07 -4.13 -7.86
CA SER A 119 -4.23 -3.13 -7.21
C SER A 119 -3.60 -3.65 -5.92
N LEU A 120 -2.94 -2.74 -5.20
CA LEU A 120 -2.40 -2.99 -3.88
C LEU A 120 -3.12 -2.13 -2.83
N ILE A 121 -2.99 -2.52 -1.58
CA ILE A 121 -3.43 -1.75 -0.40
C ILE A 121 -2.27 -1.62 0.58
N PHE A 122 -2.19 -0.49 1.27
CA PHE A 122 -1.32 -0.34 2.44
C PHE A 122 -1.88 -1.10 3.65
N VAL A 123 -0.99 -1.54 4.54
CA VAL A 123 -1.34 -2.25 5.79
C VAL A 123 -0.52 -1.79 6.98
#